data_AF-A0A6A7BFM0-F1
#
_entry.id   AF-A0A6A7BFM0-F1
#
_cell.length_a   1.000
_cell.length_b   1.000
_cell.length_c   1.000
_cell.angle_alpha   90.00
_cell.angle_beta   90.00
_cell.angle_gamma   90.00
#
_symmetry.space_group_name_H-M   'P 1'
#
loop_
_entity.id
_entity.type
_entity.pdbx_description
1 polymer ?
#
loop_
_entity_poly.entity_id
_entity_poly.type
_entity_poly.pdbx_seq_one_letter_code
_entity_poly.pdbx_strand_id
1 'polypeptide(L)'
;MLASQKTGRAKLDHVSSILAELKADLSASKLSTSPRTERKQLLEQLKVYGRSVDNADPIFTQDGIGTLGQYAFSGETTAASQEALRCLANALLLVPRTRQILVDLGHGPSASDMLKGDSIDNEFLLSRILFLTTYNTTLDYPFLVQSHALAANINAAISRHAARYTHNPRQPAQEHTQPMDLMALSETLKLLFNITHFHPDLIAQFSPSIPNLFTILVRRGVTKPPLEAPASFLINALLNLDLDNTNPETSSSRANQDANPENPVFPSASPTANTTHLITLLSASLTSYTDTDLDTTVAPLLTLIRRIYELAPTAVQKSMEQQILPTPAERDKPLGKSETLPSRLLNLTTNALTPTLRGSISSMLFELSHKDAATFVQNVGYGFASGFLMSNNIPMPEEVMRAHDPSGADGAQGAGVGIPVNPITGQRLDKEEVVDETPMTQEEKEREAERLFVLFERLKATGVMDVVNPVEAAYREGRIQELSDDEA
;
A
#
# COMPACT_ATOMS: atom_id res chain seq x y z
N MET A 1 -36.03 -16.16 21.04
CA MET A 1 -36.96 -16.29 19.90
C MET A 1 -36.90 -14.99 19.11
N LEU A 2 -36.36 -15.00 17.90
CA LEU A 2 -36.44 -13.84 17.00
C LEU A 2 -37.91 -13.71 16.55
N ALA A 3 -38.62 -12.70 17.05
CA ALA A 3 -39.95 -12.38 16.55
C ALA A 3 -39.85 -12.16 15.02
N SER A 4 -40.81 -12.71 14.27
CA SER A 4 -40.90 -12.53 12.82
C SER A 4 -40.78 -11.03 12.48
N GLN A 5 -39.81 -10.68 11.63
CA GLN A 5 -39.56 -9.28 11.29
C GLN A 5 -40.76 -8.71 10.52
N LYS A 6 -41.35 -7.64 11.05
CA LYS A 6 -42.41 -6.92 10.36
C LYS A 6 -41.85 -6.27 9.08
N THR A 7 -42.66 -6.22 8.03
CA THR A 7 -42.29 -5.62 6.73
C THR A 7 -43.27 -4.52 6.32
N GLY A 8 -42.88 -3.67 5.38
CA GLY A 8 -43.72 -2.59 4.85
C GLY A 8 -44.20 -1.63 5.94
N ARG A 9 -45.48 -1.25 5.88
CA ARG A 9 -46.09 -0.30 6.83
C ARG A 9 -46.01 -0.77 8.30
N ALA A 10 -46.16 -2.07 8.53
CA ALA A 10 -46.07 -2.64 9.87
C ALA A 10 -44.66 -2.51 10.48
N LYS A 11 -43.61 -2.49 9.64
CA LYS A 11 -42.24 -2.16 10.08
C LYS A 11 -42.16 -0.71 10.52
N LEU A 12 -42.65 0.22 9.68
CA LEU A 12 -42.61 1.66 9.95
C LEU A 12 -43.30 2.02 11.26
N ASP A 13 -44.52 1.52 11.46
CA ASP A 13 -45.31 1.80 12.65
C ASP A 13 -44.63 1.23 13.90
N HIS A 14 -44.00 0.05 13.78
CA HIS A 14 -43.29 -0.56 14.89
C HIS A 14 -41.99 0.17 15.25
N VAL A 15 -41.19 0.57 14.25
CA VAL A 15 -39.98 1.39 14.46
C VAL A 15 -40.34 2.71 15.15
N SER A 16 -41.43 3.36 14.69
CA SER A 16 -41.93 4.60 15.30
C SER A 16 -42.34 4.39 16.75
N SER A 17 -43.05 3.29 17.05
CA SER A 17 -43.46 2.92 18.40
C SER A 17 -42.25 2.71 19.32
N ILE A 18 -41.24 1.96 18.87
CA ILE A 18 -40.05 1.68 19.69
C ILE A 18 -39.29 2.98 20.00
N LEU A 19 -39.11 3.86 19.02
CA LEU A 19 -38.44 5.15 19.25
C LEU A 19 -39.24 6.06 20.19
N ALA A 20 -40.57 6.07 20.09
CA ALA A 20 -41.42 6.84 21.00
C ALA A 20 -41.30 6.31 22.44
N GLU A 21 -41.26 4.99 22.62
CA GLU A 21 -41.08 4.34 23.93
C GLU A 21 -39.71 4.65 24.54
N LEU A 22 -38.63 4.52 23.76
CA LEU A 22 -37.27 4.88 24.15
C LEU A 22 -37.16 6.37 24.51
N LYS A 23 -37.76 7.26 23.71
CA LYS A 23 -37.79 8.71 24.00
C LYS A 23 -38.55 9.02 25.29
N ALA A 24 -39.68 8.35 25.53
CA ALA A 24 -40.47 8.51 26.74
C ALA A 24 -39.70 8.01 27.98
N ASP A 25 -38.96 6.91 27.86
CA ASP A 25 -38.11 6.38 28.92
C ASP A 25 -36.98 7.33 29.33
N LEU A 26 -36.31 7.98 28.37
CA LEU A 26 -35.29 9.00 28.65
C LEU A 26 -35.85 10.16 29.50
N SER A 27 -37.10 10.55 29.27
CA SER A 27 -37.73 11.67 29.97
C SER A 27 -38.27 11.34 31.37
N ALA A 28 -38.70 10.10 31.60
CA ALA A 28 -39.53 9.76 32.76
C ALA A 28 -39.25 8.38 33.37
N SER A 29 -38.18 7.68 32.96
CA SER A 29 -37.81 6.32 33.43
C SER A 29 -39.01 5.37 33.46
N LYS A 30 -39.74 5.30 32.35
CA LYS A 30 -41.02 4.59 32.25
C LYS A 30 -40.87 3.08 32.03
N LEU A 31 -39.68 2.59 31.69
CA LEU A 31 -39.44 1.15 31.52
C LEU A 31 -39.50 0.42 32.88
N SER A 32 -39.94 -0.84 32.84
CA SER A 32 -40.43 -1.61 33.99
C SER A 32 -39.32 -2.07 34.96
N THR A 33 -39.57 -3.11 35.77
CA THR A 33 -38.72 -3.67 36.85
C THR A 33 -37.30 -4.08 36.45
N SER A 34 -36.96 -4.12 35.15
CA SER A 34 -35.62 -4.44 34.62
C SER A 34 -35.26 -3.57 33.41
N PRO A 35 -35.09 -2.25 33.62
CA PRO A 35 -35.01 -1.27 32.52
C PRO A 35 -33.78 -1.49 31.63
N ARG A 36 -32.68 -2.03 32.16
CA ARG A 36 -31.46 -2.33 31.35
C ARG A 36 -31.70 -3.41 30.30
N THR A 37 -32.46 -4.45 30.63
CA THR A 37 -32.75 -5.57 29.72
C THR A 37 -33.74 -5.14 28.66
N GLU A 38 -34.77 -4.40 29.05
CA GLU A 38 -35.81 -3.89 28.16
C GLU A 38 -35.23 -2.89 27.14
N ARG A 39 -34.41 -1.92 27.59
CA ARG A 39 -33.65 -1.01 26.72
C ARG A 39 -32.83 -1.76 25.68
N LYS A 40 -32.08 -2.77 26.12
CA LYS A 40 -31.26 -3.59 25.22
C LYS A 40 -32.12 -4.28 24.15
N GLN A 41 -33.26 -4.89 24.53
CA GLN A 41 -34.13 -5.59 23.59
C GLN A 41 -34.75 -4.66 22.55
N LEU A 42 -35.22 -3.47 22.97
CA LEU A 42 -35.76 -2.46 22.08
C LEU A 42 -34.71 -1.95 21.09
N LEU A 43 -33.51 -1.63 21.57
CA LEU A 43 -32.39 -1.18 20.73
C LEU A 43 -31.88 -2.28 19.79
N GLU A 44 -31.86 -3.52 20.23
CA GLU A 44 -31.50 -4.66 19.38
C GLU A 44 -32.49 -4.84 18.23
N GLN A 45 -33.80 -4.67 18.49
CA GLN A 45 -34.82 -4.67 17.44
C GLN A 45 -34.64 -3.49 16.47
N LEU A 46 -34.37 -2.28 16.97
CA LEU A 46 -34.07 -1.13 16.12
C LEU A 46 -32.83 -1.35 15.25
N LYS A 47 -31.75 -1.92 15.80
CA LYS A 47 -30.54 -2.27 15.03
C LYS A 47 -30.89 -3.17 13.85
N VAL A 48 -31.73 -4.18 14.08
CA VAL A 48 -32.14 -5.12 13.05
C VAL A 48 -32.98 -4.42 11.97
N TYR A 49 -33.96 -3.61 12.36
CA TYR A 49 -34.76 -2.84 11.41
C TYR A 49 -33.96 -1.79 10.63
N GLY A 50 -32.95 -1.19 11.27
CA GLY A 50 -32.04 -0.19 10.71
C GLY A 50 -30.94 -0.75 9.81
N ARG A 51 -30.96 -2.04 9.46
CA ARG A 51 -30.08 -2.63 8.44
C ARG A 51 -30.47 -2.26 6.99
N SER A 52 -31.70 -1.81 6.79
CA SER A 52 -32.20 -1.29 5.52
C SER A 52 -32.97 0.00 5.78
N VAL A 53 -32.89 0.93 4.83
CA VAL A 53 -33.61 2.21 4.87
C VAL A 53 -35.12 2.02 4.74
N ASP A 54 -35.56 0.95 4.06
CA ASP A 54 -36.97 0.72 3.72
C ASP A 54 -37.85 0.67 4.96
N ASN A 55 -38.80 1.59 5.07
CA ASN A 55 -39.75 1.68 6.18
C ASN A 55 -39.07 1.79 7.56
N ALA A 56 -37.85 2.36 7.61
CA ALA A 56 -37.08 2.64 8.83
C ALA A 56 -36.76 4.13 8.98
N ASP A 57 -37.40 4.99 8.18
CA ASP A 57 -37.22 6.44 8.14
C ASP A 57 -37.13 7.13 9.51
N PRO A 58 -37.94 6.77 10.54
CA PRO A 58 -37.88 7.42 11.84
C PRO A 58 -36.50 7.36 12.52
N ILE A 59 -35.71 6.31 12.26
CA ILE A 59 -34.34 6.16 12.81
C ILE A 59 -33.41 7.26 12.29
N PHE A 60 -33.58 7.68 11.03
CA PHE A 60 -32.67 8.58 10.32
C PHE A 60 -33.07 10.06 10.41
N THR A 61 -33.95 10.39 11.36
CA THR A 61 -34.39 11.77 11.67
C THR A 61 -33.53 12.38 12.77
N GLN A 62 -33.57 13.71 12.92
CA GLN A 62 -32.88 14.39 14.03
C GLN A 62 -33.32 13.86 15.41
N ASP A 63 -34.62 13.62 15.58
CA ASP A 63 -35.18 13.03 16.80
C ASP A 63 -34.71 11.58 17.03
N GLY A 64 -34.66 10.78 15.97
CA GLY A 64 -34.20 9.39 16.02
C GLY A 64 -32.72 9.30 16.40
N ILE A 65 -31.87 10.06 15.71
CA ILE A 65 -30.44 10.14 16.00
C ILE A 65 -30.19 10.73 17.40
N GLY A 66 -30.93 11.76 17.81
CA GLY A 66 -30.82 12.34 19.16
C GLY A 66 -31.20 11.35 20.26
N THR A 67 -32.27 10.58 20.07
CA THR A 67 -32.68 9.54 21.03
C THR A 67 -31.62 8.44 21.14
N LEU A 68 -31.12 7.95 20.00
CA LEU A 68 -30.07 6.93 19.98
C LEU A 68 -28.74 7.47 20.55
N GLY A 69 -28.38 8.71 20.24
CA GLY A 69 -27.21 9.39 20.77
C GLY A 69 -27.23 9.50 22.29
N GLN A 70 -28.38 9.83 22.88
CA GLN A 70 -28.52 9.85 24.34
C GLN A 70 -28.28 8.47 24.95
N TYR A 71 -28.84 7.39 24.39
CA TYR A 71 -28.55 6.04 24.89
C TYR A 71 -27.12 5.55 24.63
N ALA A 72 -26.50 5.99 23.53
CA ALA A 72 -25.16 5.59 23.14
C ALA A 72 -24.08 6.26 24.00
N PHE A 73 -24.21 7.56 24.25
CA PHE A 73 -23.15 8.39 24.83
C PHE A 73 -23.43 8.87 26.26
N SER A 74 -24.66 8.73 26.78
CA SER A 74 -24.96 9.16 28.15
C SER A 74 -24.69 8.03 29.15
N GLY A 75 -23.88 8.33 30.17
CA GLY A 75 -23.66 7.44 31.32
C GLY A 75 -22.63 6.35 31.07
N GLU A 76 -22.75 5.23 31.79
CA GLU A 76 -21.81 4.12 31.74
C GLU A 76 -21.98 3.28 30.47
N THR A 77 -20.89 2.63 30.03
CA THR A 77 -20.95 1.63 28.95
C THR A 77 -21.81 0.45 29.39
N THR A 78 -22.89 0.18 28.65
CA THR A 78 -23.80 -0.93 28.89
C THR A 78 -24.09 -1.69 27.59
N ALA A 79 -24.63 -2.90 27.69
CA ALA A 79 -25.08 -3.63 26.50
C ALA A 79 -26.13 -2.84 25.68
N ALA A 80 -26.96 -2.03 26.35
CA ALA A 80 -27.92 -1.16 25.67
C ALA A 80 -27.21 -0.03 24.89
N SER A 81 -26.23 0.64 25.50
CA SER A 81 -25.49 1.71 24.81
C SER A 81 -24.73 1.19 23.58
N GLN A 82 -24.20 -0.03 23.65
CA GLN A 82 -23.57 -0.68 22.49
C GLN A 82 -24.56 -1.01 21.37
N GLU A 83 -25.78 -1.45 21.68
CA GLU A 83 -26.82 -1.62 20.66
C GLU A 83 -27.23 -0.28 20.04
N ALA A 84 -27.28 0.80 20.82
CA ALA A 84 -27.50 2.15 20.31
C ALA A 84 -26.35 2.61 19.37
N LEU A 85 -25.10 2.39 19.75
CA LEU A 85 -23.92 2.65 18.89
C LEU A 85 -24.01 1.86 17.57
N ARG A 86 -24.44 0.59 17.60
CA ARG A 86 -24.69 -0.22 16.39
C ARG A 86 -25.80 0.37 15.52
N CYS A 87 -26.89 0.87 16.11
CA CYS A 87 -27.94 1.58 15.38
C CYS A 87 -27.39 2.84 14.69
N LEU A 88 -26.61 3.65 15.43
CA LEU A 88 -25.99 4.86 14.89
C LEU A 88 -25.02 4.55 13.75
N ALA A 89 -24.12 3.58 13.93
CA ALA A 89 -23.17 3.18 12.90
C ALA A 89 -23.86 2.74 11.60
N ASN A 90 -24.99 2.03 11.69
CA ASN A 90 -25.80 1.67 10.52
C ASN A 90 -26.45 2.90 9.87
N ALA A 91 -27.01 3.81 10.67
CA ALA A 91 -27.62 5.05 10.18
C ALA A 91 -26.62 5.93 9.42
N LEU A 92 -25.45 6.15 10.00
CA LEU A 92 -24.33 6.94 9.45
C LEU A 92 -23.79 6.36 8.14
N LEU A 93 -23.79 5.03 8.03
CA LEU A 93 -23.36 4.32 6.83
C LEU A 93 -24.40 4.44 5.71
N LEU A 94 -25.67 4.11 6.02
CA LEU A 94 -26.73 4.00 5.02
C LEU A 94 -27.26 5.36 4.54
N VAL A 95 -27.30 6.35 5.43
CA VAL A 95 -27.92 7.66 5.16
C VAL A 95 -26.94 8.78 5.50
N PRO A 96 -26.15 9.28 4.53
CA PRO A 96 -25.06 10.23 4.78
C PRO A 96 -25.46 11.51 5.54
N ARG A 97 -26.69 12.03 5.35
CA ARG A 97 -27.18 13.22 6.08
C ARG A 97 -27.17 13.04 7.61
N THR A 98 -27.26 11.80 8.10
CA THR A 98 -27.26 11.51 9.55
C THR A 98 -25.91 11.77 10.20
N ARG A 99 -24.83 11.84 9.42
CA ARG A 99 -23.47 12.19 9.90
C ARG A 99 -23.44 13.60 10.43
N GLN A 100 -23.93 14.57 9.65
CA GLN A 100 -24.01 15.95 10.09
C GLN A 100 -24.99 16.11 11.26
N ILE A 101 -26.13 15.41 11.24
CA ILE A 101 -27.09 15.42 12.37
C ILE A 101 -26.40 14.97 13.67
N LEU A 102 -25.61 13.90 13.65
CA LEU A 102 -24.87 13.43 14.83
C LEU A 102 -23.88 14.49 15.35
N VAL A 103 -23.19 15.17 14.43
CA VAL A 103 -22.22 16.24 14.74
C VAL A 103 -22.93 17.46 15.34
N ASP A 104 -24.03 17.89 14.73
CA ASP A 104 -24.85 19.03 15.20
C ASP A 104 -25.44 18.80 16.60
N LEU A 105 -25.72 17.54 16.94
CA LEU A 105 -26.17 17.13 18.28
C LEU A 105 -25.03 17.09 19.32
N GLY A 106 -23.80 17.39 18.93
CA GLY A 106 -22.65 17.48 19.85
C GLY A 106 -22.07 16.12 20.27
N HIS A 107 -22.39 15.04 19.55
CA HIS A 107 -21.94 13.69 19.92
C HIS A 107 -20.53 13.32 19.43
N GLY A 108 -19.90 14.16 18.61
CA GLY A 108 -18.50 13.97 18.18
C GLY A 108 -17.51 13.94 19.35
N PRO A 109 -17.48 14.99 20.21
CA PRO A 109 -16.75 15.00 21.47
C PRO A 109 -17.00 13.78 22.35
N SER A 110 -18.28 13.42 22.56
CA SER A 110 -18.65 12.27 23.39
C SER A 110 -18.09 10.95 22.83
N ALA A 111 -18.07 10.78 21.51
CA ALA A 111 -17.49 9.59 20.88
C ALA A 111 -15.96 9.53 21.09
N SER A 112 -15.27 10.67 21.03
CA SER A 112 -13.82 10.76 21.31
C SER A 112 -13.50 10.40 22.75
N ASP A 113 -14.25 10.95 23.72
CA ASP A 113 -14.05 10.69 25.14
C ASP A 113 -14.29 9.22 25.50
N MET A 114 -15.33 8.62 24.91
CA MET A 114 -15.70 7.22 25.14
C MET A 114 -14.67 6.22 24.56
N LEU A 115 -13.84 6.64 23.60
CA LEU A 115 -12.80 5.80 22.98
C LEU A 115 -11.67 5.43 23.96
N LYS A 116 -11.56 6.14 25.08
CA LYS A 116 -10.59 5.86 26.15
C LYS A 116 -10.75 4.45 26.76
N GLY A 117 -11.96 3.86 26.72
CA GLY A 117 -12.24 2.57 27.33
C GLY A 117 -11.49 1.39 26.70
N ASP A 118 -11.41 0.27 27.44
CA ASP A 118 -10.73 -0.96 26.99
C ASP A 118 -11.65 -1.97 26.28
N SER A 119 -12.91 -1.60 26.02
CA SER A 119 -13.86 -2.47 25.32
C SER A 119 -13.58 -2.47 23.82
N ILE A 120 -13.21 -3.64 23.27
CA ILE A 120 -12.98 -3.85 21.83
C ILE A 120 -14.25 -3.52 21.01
N ASP A 121 -15.43 -3.88 21.52
CA ASP A 121 -16.71 -3.55 20.86
C ASP A 121 -16.92 -2.04 20.75
N ASN A 122 -16.63 -1.29 21.82
CA ASN A 122 -16.72 0.16 21.79
C ASN A 122 -15.67 0.75 20.87
N GLU A 123 -14.43 0.26 20.91
CA GLU A 123 -13.36 0.69 20.00
C GLU A 123 -13.81 0.55 18.55
N PHE A 124 -14.31 -0.62 18.15
CA PHE A 124 -14.84 -0.85 16.81
C PHE A 124 -15.95 0.15 16.44
N LEU A 125 -16.96 0.30 17.29
CA LEU A 125 -18.13 1.12 16.99
C LEU A 125 -17.80 2.63 16.98
N LEU A 126 -17.02 3.09 17.94
CA LEU A 126 -16.64 4.50 18.06
C LEU A 126 -15.65 4.89 16.96
N SER A 127 -14.64 4.06 16.68
CA SER A 127 -13.72 4.29 15.56
C SER A 127 -14.48 4.35 14.24
N ARG A 128 -15.50 3.49 14.04
CA ARG A 128 -16.36 3.51 12.84
C ARG A 128 -17.22 4.78 12.77
N ILE A 129 -17.84 5.19 13.88
CA ILE A 129 -18.66 6.41 13.92
C ILE A 129 -17.80 7.63 13.59
N LEU A 130 -16.65 7.77 14.28
CA LEU A 130 -15.69 8.84 14.04
C LEU A 130 -15.09 8.78 12.63
N PHE A 131 -14.89 7.59 12.06
CA PHE A 131 -14.44 7.44 10.67
C PHE A 131 -15.51 7.95 9.71
N LEU A 132 -16.77 7.58 9.90
CA LEU A 132 -17.87 8.02 9.03
C LEU A 132 -18.07 9.54 9.09
N THR A 133 -17.82 10.18 10.24
CA THR A 133 -17.89 11.65 10.36
C THR A 133 -16.73 12.36 9.68
N THR A 134 -15.65 11.68 9.27
CA THR A 134 -14.59 12.33 8.47
C THR A 134 -15.08 12.74 7.07
N TYR A 135 -16.20 12.18 6.60
CA TYR A 135 -16.74 12.43 5.26
C TYR A 135 -17.93 13.37 5.29
N ASN A 136 -17.78 14.53 4.64
CA ASN A 136 -18.85 15.52 4.42
C ASN A 136 -19.53 15.97 5.74
N THR A 137 -18.74 16.24 6.78
CA THR A 137 -19.25 16.85 8.01
C THR A 137 -18.40 18.04 8.46
N THR A 138 -18.91 18.81 9.42
CA THR A 138 -18.21 19.95 10.03
C THR A 138 -17.52 19.59 11.36
N LEU A 139 -17.25 18.31 11.62
CA LEU A 139 -16.61 17.90 12.88
C LEU A 139 -15.16 18.41 12.93
N ASP A 140 -14.83 19.15 13.99
CA ASP A 140 -13.50 19.73 14.20
C ASP A 140 -12.56 18.69 14.86
N TYR A 141 -11.82 17.94 14.03
CA TYR A 141 -10.83 16.98 14.49
C TYR A 141 -9.65 17.63 15.25
N PRO A 142 -9.10 18.79 14.84
CA PRO A 142 -8.16 19.53 15.66
C PRO A 142 -8.66 19.78 17.08
N PHE A 143 -9.92 20.22 17.25
CA PHE A 143 -10.53 20.38 18.56
C PHE A 143 -10.64 19.06 19.33
N LEU A 144 -11.06 17.96 18.68
CA LEU A 144 -11.13 16.64 19.33
C LEU A 144 -9.76 16.13 19.79
N VAL A 145 -8.73 16.37 19.00
CA VAL A 145 -7.36 15.97 19.34
C VAL A 145 -6.83 16.77 20.53
N GLN A 146 -7.07 18.09 20.56
CA GLN A 146 -6.59 18.97 21.63
C GLN A 146 -7.39 18.86 22.93
N SER A 147 -8.72 18.77 22.85
CA SER A 147 -9.62 18.88 24.00
C SER A 147 -10.20 17.55 24.48
N HIS A 148 -10.28 16.55 23.58
CA HIS A 148 -10.90 15.23 23.86
C HIS A 148 -9.92 14.06 23.70
N ALA A 149 -8.61 14.37 23.70
CA ALA A 149 -7.51 13.39 23.68
C ALA A 149 -7.63 12.32 22.57
N LEU A 150 -8.24 12.67 21.43
CA LEU A 150 -8.53 11.70 20.36
C LEU A 150 -7.26 10.97 19.89
N ALA A 151 -6.17 11.72 19.66
CA ALA A 151 -4.90 11.14 19.22
C ALA A 151 -4.31 10.19 20.28
N ALA A 152 -4.35 10.58 21.56
CA ALA A 152 -3.88 9.73 22.65
C ALA A 152 -4.70 8.44 22.76
N ASN A 153 -6.03 8.51 22.62
CA ASN A 153 -6.90 7.34 22.65
C ASN A 153 -6.66 6.39 21.47
N ILE A 154 -6.46 6.91 20.25
CA ILE A 154 -6.11 6.11 19.06
C ILE A 154 -4.73 5.46 19.23
N ASN A 155 -3.73 6.21 19.69
CA ASN A 155 -2.39 5.67 19.96
C ASN A 155 -2.43 4.56 21.02
N ALA A 156 -3.21 4.75 22.09
CA ALA A 156 -3.40 3.74 23.12
C ALA A 156 -4.09 2.48 22.57
N ALA A 157 -5.12 2.64 21.73
CA ALA A 157 -5.79 1.51 21.07
C ALA A 157 -4.82 0.69 20.20
N ILE A 158 -4.02 1.36 19.36
CA ILE A 158 -3.01 0.71 18.52
C ILE A 158 -1.94 0.02 19.39
N SER A 159 -1.51 0.66 20.48
CA SER A 159 -0.58 0.05 21.44
C SER A 159 -1.15 -1.21 22.10
N ARG A 160 -2.44 -1.22 22.46
CA ARG A 160 -3.13 -2.41 23.00
C ARG A 160 -3.17 -3.54 21.98
N HIS A 161 -3.43 -3.24 20.70
CA HIS A 161 -3.36 -4.25 19.64
C HIS A 161 -1.94 -4.80 19.49
N ALA A 162 -0.92 -3.93 19.44
CA ALA A 162 0.47 -4.34 19.34
C ALA A 162 0.94 -5.20 20.52
N ALA A 163 0.51 -4.90 21.74
CA ALA A 163 0.86 -5.66 22.94
C ALA A 163 0.37 -7.12 22.90
N ARG A 164 -0.69 -7.41 22.15
CA ARG A 164 -1.22 -8.78 21.98
C ARG A 164 -0.33 -9.65 21.09
N TYR A 165 0.41 -9.03 20.19
CA TYR A 165 1.46 -9.71 19.44
C TYR A 165 2.68 -9.90 20.35
N THR A 166 2.63 -10.83 21.31
CA THR A 166 3.69 -10.99 22.32
C THR A 166 5.02 -11.48 21.73
N HIS A 167 6.13 -11.12 22.40
CA HIS A 167 7.49 -11.54 22.07
C HIS A 167 7.85 -12.86 22.78
N ASN A 168 7.03 -13.91 22.68
CA ASN A 168 7.31 -15.17 23.36
C ASN A 168 7.76 -16.25 22.36
N PRO A 169 9.04 -16.63 22.28
CA PRO A 169 9.52 -17.65 21.35
C PRO A 169 8.95 -19.05 21.60
N ARG A 170 8.25 -19.26 22.73
CA ARG A 170 7.62 -20.54 23.10
C ARG A 170 6.12 -20.62 22.77
N GLN A 171 5.51 -19.51 22.38
CA GLN A 171 4.12 -19.51 21.92
C GLN A 171 4.11 -18.82 20.56
N PRO A 172 3.67 -19.48 19.47
CA PRO A 172 3.45 -18.78 18.22
C PRO A 172 2.58 -17.57 18.56
N ALA A 173 3.00 -16.38 18.11
CA ALA A 173 2.26 -15.14 18.36
C ALA A 173 0.78 -15.47 18.14
N GLN A 174 -0.02 -15.40 19.22
CA GLN A 174 -1.43 -15.70 19.08
C GLN A 174 -1.94 -14.72 18.04
N GLU A 175 -2.25 -15.24 16.85
CA GLU A 175 -2.97 -14.51 15.84
C GLU A 175 -4.16 -13.82 16.53
N HIS A 176 -4.65 -12.73 15.96
CA HIS A 176 -5.97 -12.22 16.31
C HIS A 176 -7.02 -13.33 16.04
N THR A 177 -7.18 -14.24 17.00
CA THR A 177 -8.09 -15.38 16.92
C THR A 177 -9.55 -14.94 17.06
N GLN A 178 -9.78 -13.69 17.45
CA GLN A 178 -11.10 -13.10 17.59
C GLN A 178 -11.37 -12.11 16.43
N PRO A 179 -12.36 -12.38 15.56
CA PRO A 179 -12.71 -11.51 14.44
C PRO A 179 -12.99 -10.05 14.84
N MET A 180 -13.54 -9.82 16.03
CA MET A 180 -13.85 -8.46 16.50
C MET A 180 -12.59 -7.62 16.74
N ASP A 181 -11.47 -8.23 17.15
CA ASP A 181 -10.20 -7.51 17.33
C ASP A 181 -9.69 -6.96 16.00
N LEU A 182 -9.72 -7.78 14.95
CA LEU A 182 -9.34 -7.39 13.60
C LEU A 182 -10.24 -6.29 13.04
N MET A 183 -11.55 -6.38 13.32
CA MET A 183 -12.51 -5.36 12.92
C MET A 183 -12.24 -4.03 13.63
N ALA A 184 -12.01 -4.06 14.94
CA ALA A 184 -11.69 -2.87 15.74
C ALA A 184 -10.39 -2.21 15.25
N LEU A 185 -9.31 -2.99 15.10
CA LEU A 185 -8.04 -2.51 14.56
C LEU A 185 -8.24 -1.89 13.16
N SER A 186 -8.99 -2.55 12.28
CA SER A 186 -9.24 -2.04 10.93
C SER A 186 -9.97 -0.69 10.94
N GLU A 187 -10.98 -0.51 11.77
CA GLU A 187 -11.69 0.79 11.87
C GLU A 187 -10.80 1.86 12.50
N THR A 188 -10.01 1.52 13.52
CA THR A 188 -9.03 2.45 14.12
C THR A 188 -7.97 2.90 13.11
N LEU A 189 -7.47 1.99 12.26
CA LEU A 189 -6.50 2.31 11.20
C LEU A 189 -7.10 3.17 10.09
N LYS A 190 -8.35 2.91 9.69
CA LYS A 190 -9.07 3.76 8.71
C LYS A 190 -9.30 5.17 9.27
N LEU A 191 -9.67 5.27 10.54
CA LEU A 191 -9.84 6.56 11.21
C LEU A 191 -8.51 7.32 11.25
N LEU A 192 -7.43 6.66 11.67
CA LEU A 192 -6.08 7.23 11.68
C LEU A 192 -5.67 7.74 10.29
N PHE A 193 -5.88 6.92 9.25
CA PHE A 193 -5.57 7.29 7.88
C PHE A 193 -6.34 8.54 7.44
N ASN A 194 -7.65 8.59 7.65
CA ASN A 194 -8.46 9.73 7.23
C ASN A 194 -8.10 11.01 7.98
N ILE A 195 -7.89 10.95 9.31
CA ILE A 195 -7.50 12.14 10.09
C ILE A 195 -6.16 12.69 9.57
N THR A 196 -5.16 11.82 9.41
CA THR A 196 -3.83 12.23 8.93
C THR A 196 -3.82 12.69 7.48
N HIS A 197 -4.74 12.18 6.65
CA HIS A 197 -4.92 12.62 5.27
C HIS A 197 -5.57 14.01 5.17
N PHE A 198 -6.66 14.25 5.91
CA PHE A 198 -7.40 15.52 5.85
C PHE A 198 -6.81 16.62 6.73
N HIS A 199 -6.04 16.25 7.76
CA HIS A 199 -5.43 17.19 8.70
C HIS A 199 -3.93 16.87 8.89
N PRO A 200 -3.07 17.22 7.91
CA PRO A 200 -1.63 16.97 7.99
C PRO A 200 -0.96 17.58 9.24
N ASP A 201 -1.48 18.70 9.74
CA ASP A 201 -0.97 19.38 10.95
C ASP A 201 -1.06 18.50 12.21
N LEU A 202 -1.93 17.48 12.22
CA LEU A 202 -2.11 16.57 13.35
C LEU A 202 -1.18 15.35 13.29
N ILE A 203 -0.45 15.12 12.20
CA ILE A 203 0.36 13.91 11.98
C ILE A 203 1.32 13.63 13.14
N ALA A 204 2.00 14.66 13.66
CA ALA A 204 2.96 14.53 14.75
C ALA A 204 2.36 13.90 16.02
N GLN A 205 1.07 14.10 16.27
CA GLN A 205 0.40 13.56 17.46
C GLN A 205 0.14 12.05 17.36
N PHE A 206 0.21 11.48 16.16
CA PHE A 206 0.03 10.05 15.91
C PHE A 206 1.35 9.29 15.73
N SER A 207 2.49 9.97 15.71
CA SER A 207 3.82 9.34 15.62
C SER A 207 4.09 8.24 16.68
N PRO A 208 3.55 8.31 17.93
CA PRO A 208 3.67 7.20 18.88
C PRO A 208 3.08 5.86 18.40
N SER A 209 2.22 5.86 17.38
CA SER A 209 1.68 4.63 16.79
C SER A 209 2.67 3.91 15.87
N ILE A 210 3.65 4.60 15.27
CA ILE A 210 4.59 4.03 14.28
C ILE A 210 5.25 2.71 14.75
N PRO A 211 5.92 2.63 15.92
CA PRO A 211 6.57 1.39 16.35
C PRO A 211 5.57 0.25 16.60
N ASN A 212 4.36 0.58 17.06
CA ASN A 212 3.29 -0.39 17.30
C ASN A 212 2.72 -0.94 15.98
N LEU A 213 2.56 -0.09 14.95
CA LEU A 213 2.13 -0.49 13.61
C LEU A 213 3.12 -1.46 12.97
N PHE A 214 4.42 -1.16 13.04
CA PHE A 214 5.46 -2.09 12.55
C PHE A 214 5.50 -3.39 13.36
N THR A 215 5.32 -3.31 14.69
CA THR A 215 5.24 -4.51 15.53
C THR A 215 4.11 -5.43 15.09
N ILE A 216 2.91 -4.89 14.85
CA ILE A 216 1.76 -5.64 14.34
C ILE A 216 2.08 -6.23 12.96
N LEU A 217 2.60 -5.42 12.05
CA LEU A 217 2.87 -5.83 10.66
C LEU A 217 3.87 -6.99 10.62
N VAL A 218 5.04 -6.84 11.26
CA VAL A 218 6.11 -7.85 11.25
C VAL A 218 5.68 -9.13 11.97
N ARG A 219 5.03 -9.02 13.14
CA ARG A 219 4.66 -10.20 13.95
C ARG A 219 3.46 -10.96 13.41
N ARG A 220 2.56 -10.30 12.66
CA ARG A 220 1.47 -10.97 11.95
C ARG A 220 2.00 -11.91 10.86
N GLY A 221 3.17 -11.61 10.29
CA GLY A 221 3.69 -12.36 9.17
C GLY A 221 2.89 -12.12 7.88
N VAL A 222 3.21 -12.91 6.85
CA VAL A 222 2.58 -12.79 5.53
C VAL A 222 1.38 -13.73 5.45
N THR A 223 0.18 -13.14 5.31
CA THR A 223 -1.06 -13.89 5.09
C THR A 223 -1.26 -14.23 3.62
N LYS A 224 -2.25 -15.07 3.30
CA LYS A 224 -2.69 -15.33 1.93
C LYS A 224 -4.19 -15.01 1.86
N PRO A 225 -4.63 -13.92 1.20
CA PRO A 225 -3.83 -12.92 0.49
C PRO A 225 -2.90 -12.05 1.36
N PRO A 226 -1.72 -11.60 0.85
CA PRO A 226 -0.73 -10.83 1.63
C PRO A 226 -1.19 -9.44 2.11
N LEU A 227 -1.87 -8.68 1.24
CA LEU A 227 -2.32 -7.30 1.52
C LEU A 227 -3.77 -7.22 1.98
N GLU A 228 -4.37 -8.35 2.35
CA GLU A 228 -5.71 -8.33 2.95
C GLU A 228 -5.72 -7.54 4.25
N ALA A 229 -6.87 -6.93 4.57
CA ALA A 229 -7.07 -6.25 5.84
C ALA A 229 -6.68 -7.17 7.01
N PRO A 230 -5.95 -6.68 8.03
CA PRO A 230 -5.60 -5.27 8.26
C PRO A 230 -4.28 -4.81 7.62
N ALA A 231 -3.53 -5.64 6.87
CA ALA A 231 -2.20 -5.26 6.35
C ALA A 231 -2.24 -4.05 5.41
N SER A 232 -3.21 -4.00 4.48
CA SER A 232 -3.41 -2.83 3.62
C SER A 232 -3.69 -1.56 4.42
N PHE A 233 -4.49 -1.64 5.50
CA PHE A 233 -4.76 -0.49 6.36
C PHE A 233 -3.54 -0.08 7.20
N LEU A 234 -2.71 -1.02 7.64
CA LEU A 234 -1.44 -0.72 8.32
C LEU A 234 -0.49 0.05 7.41
N ILE A 235 -0.33 -0.41 6.16
CA ILE A 235 0.52 0.24 5.16
C ILE A 235 0.00 1.65 4.85
N ASN A 236 -1.30 1.79 4.61
CA ASN A 236 -1.92 3.09 4.33
C ASN A 236 -1.74 4.05 5.51
N ALA A 237 -1.94 3.59 6.76
CA ALA A 237 -1.71 4.41 7.93
C ALA A 237 -0.24 4.87 8.03
N LEU A 238 0.73 3.97 7.83
CA LEU A 238 2.16 4.29 7.86
C LEU A 238 2.56 5.31 6.78
N LEU A 239 1.93 5.28 5.61
CA LEU A 239 2.20 6.22 4.51
C LEU A 239 1.94 7.69 4.87
N ASN A 240 0.95 7.96 5.73
CA ASN A 240 0.60 9.33 6.12
C ASN A 240 1.36 9.81 7.36
N LEU A 241 1.99 8.91 8.12
CA LEU A 241 2.70 9.27 9.35
C LEU A 241 4.07 9.89 9.06
N ASP A 242 4.59 10.65 10.01
CA ASP A 242 5.94 11.22 9.93
C ASP A 242 6.99 10.18 10.32
N LEU A 243 7.63 9.58 9.32
CA LEU A 243 8.66 8.56 9.47
C LEU A 243 10.07 9.12 9.68
N ASP A 244 10.26 10.43 9.47
CA ASP A 244 11.58 11.08 9.50
C ASP A 244 12.06 11.32 10.95
N ASN A 245 11.14 11.33 11.92
CA ASN A 245 11.43 11.51 13.35
C ASN A 245 12.20 12.83 13.64
N THR A 246 12.13 13.80 12.72
CA THR A 246 12.89 15.07 12.76
C THR A 246 12.14 16.18 13.51
N ASN A 247 10.86 16.00 13.82
CA ASN A 247 10.08 17.02 14.52
C ASN A 247 10.39 17.09 16.03
N PRO A 248 10.78 18.26 16.57
CA PRO A 248 11.15 18.43 17.98
C PRO A 248 9.98 18.31 18.98
N GLU A 249 8.73 18.44 18.53
CA GLU A 249 7.56 18.35 19.42
C GLU A 249 7.31 16.91 19.93
N THR A 250 7.59 15.89 19.12
CA THR A 250 7.48 14.47 19.53
C THR A 250 8.59 14.07 20.50
N SER A 251 9.75 14.73 20.43
CA SER A 251 10.87 14.52 21.36
C SER A 251 10.71 15.26 22.69
N SER A 252 9.83 16.27 22.76
CA SER A 252 9.57 17.02 24.01
C SER A 252 8.87 16.19 25.10
N SER A 253 8.11 15.15 24.73
CA SER A 253 7.51 14.21 25.69
C SER A 253 8.49 13.15 26.23
N ARG A 254 9.70 13.07 25.66
CA ARG A 254 10.80 12.19 26.09
C ARG A 254 12.00 12.96 26.63
N ALA A 255 11.79 14.18 27.13
CA ALA A 255 12.85 15.05 27.64
C ALA A 255 13.53 14.57 28.94
N ASN A 256 13.28 13.35 29.41
CA ASN A 256 14.02 12.76 30.51
C ASN A 256 14.47 11.33 30.16
N GLN A 257 15.78 11.21 30.01
CA GLN A 257 16.62 10.01 29.95
C GLN A 257 16.87 9.40 28.55
N ASP A 258 18.14 9.58 28.15
CA ASP A 258 18.96 8.79 27.23
C ASP A 258 19.03 9.16 25.74
N ALA A 259 20.26 8.97 25.25
CA ALA A 259 20.87 9.41 24.00
C ALA A 259 20.08 9.07 22.72
N ASN A 260 20.02 10.04 21.79
CA ASN A 260 19.48 9.96 20.42
C ASN A 260 18.02 9.45 20.32
N PRO A 261 17.07 10.24 19.78
CA PRO A 261 15.73 9.72 19.50
C PRO A 261 15.83 8.63 18.43
N GLU A 262 15.86 7.36 18.85
CA GLU A 262 15.89 6.22 17.95
C GLU A 262 14.71 6.32 16.97
N ASN A 263 14.98 6.27 15.66
CA ASN A 263 13.94 6.28 14.65
C ASN A 263 13.11 4.97 14.78
N PRO A 264 11.80 5.05 15.08
CA PRO A 264 10.97 3.85 15.28
C PRO A 264 10.87 2.95 14.05
N VAL A 265 11.18 3.48 12.86
CA VAL A 265 11.26 2.71 11.61
C VAL A 265 12.46 1.76 11.58
N PHE A 266 13.56 2.12 12.28
CA PHE A 266 14.82 1.38 12.30
C PHE A 266 15.22 1.03 13.75
N PRO A 267 14.60 -0.01 14.37
CA PRO A 267 14.91 -0.41 15.73
C PRO A 267 16.40 -0.78 15.89
N SER A 268 17.04 -0.31 16.96
CA SER A 268 18.48 -0.55 17.22
C SER A 268 18.85 -2.03 17.33
N ALA A 269 17.95 -2.86 17.87
CA ALA A 269 18.14 -4.30 17.98
C ALA A 269 18.17 -5.03 16.61
N SER A 270 17.45 -4.50 15.62
CA SER A 270 17.32 -5.11 14.29
C SER A 270 16.93 -4.05 13.24
N PRO A 271 17.90 -3.26 12.73
CA PRO A 271 17.61 -2.12 11.85
C PRO A 271 16.92 -2.49 10.53
N THR A 272 17.13 -3.73 10.06
CA THR A 272 16.60 -4.24 8.78
C THR A 272 15.30 -5.04 8.90
N ALA A 273 14.78 -5.26 10.11
CA ALA A 273 13.63 -6.14 10.32
C ALA A 273 12.36 -5.64 9.60
N ASN A 274 12.05 -4.35 9.76
CA ASN A 274 10.86 -3.74 9.16
C ASN A 274 10.96 -3.70 7.64
N THR A 275 12.12 -3.31 7.09
CA THR A 275 12.35 -3.23 5.64
C THR A 275 12.33 -4.60 4.99
N THR A 276 12.99 -5.59 5.60
CA THR A 276 12.98 -6.99 5.12
C THR A 276 11.56 -7.56 5.11
N HIS A 277 10.75 -7.25 6.11
CA HIS A 277 9.36 -7.69 6.14
C HIS A 277 8.52 -7.05 5.02
N LEU A 278 8.66 -5.75 4.78
CA LEU A 278 7.98 -5.07 3.67
C LEU A 278 8.38 -5.65 2.30
N ILE A 279 9.66 -5.97 2.10
CA ILE A 279 10.16 -6.61 0.88
C ILE A 279 9.62 -8.04 0.73
N THR A 280 9.56 -8.79 1.83
CA THR A 280 8.96 -10.13 1.85
C THR A 280 7.47 -10.07 1.50
N LEU A 281 6.76 -9.06 2.02
CA LEU A 281 5.36 -8.81 1.71
C LEU A 281 5.16 -8.42 0.24
N LEU A 282 6.06 -7.62 -0.33
CA LEU A 282 6.08 -7.30 -1.75
C LEU A 282 6.24 -8.57 -2.60
N SER A 283 7.25 -9.37 -2.31
CA SER A 283 7.50 -10.65 -3.00
C SER A 283 6.30 -11.60 -2.96
N ALA A 284 5.66 -11.74 -1.79
CA ALA A 284 4.45 -12.53 -1.65
C ALA A 284 3.27 -11.94 -2.43
N SER A 285 3.13 -10.61 -2.47
CA SER A 285 2.07 -9.94 -3.22
C SER A 285 2.19 -10.21 -4.72
N LEU A 286 3.40 -10.11 -5.28
CA LEU A 286 3.67 -10.37 -6.70
C LEU A 286 3.37 -11.81 -7.14
N THR A 287 3.26 -12.76 -6.20
CA THR A 287 2.88 -14.16 -6.50
C THR A 287 1.42 -14.48 -6.27
N SER A 288 0.74 -13.69 -5.43
CA SER A 288 -0.60 -14.04 -4.94
C SER A 288 -1.72 -13.35 -5.71
N TYR A 289 -1.44 -12.17 -6.30
CA TYR A 289 -2.42 -11.36 -7.01
C TYR A 289 -2.26 -11.49 -8.53
N THR A 290 -3.35 -11.23 -9.25
CA THR A 290 -3.34 -11.12 -10.71
C THR A 290 -2.74 -9.79 -11.16
N ASP A 291 -2.22 -9.71 -12.38
CA ASP A 291 -1.62 -8.48 -12.93
C ASP A 291 -2.52 -7.24 -12.79
N THR A 292 -3.83 -7.39 -13.05
CA THR A 292 -4.79 -6.29 -12.94
C THR A 292 -5.01 -5.82 -11.50
N ASP A 293 -5.03 -6.76 -10.55
CA ASP A 293 -5.20 -6.43 -9.14
C ASP A 293 -3.93 -5.84 -8.55
N LEU A 294 -2.75 -6.27 -9.03
CA LEU A 294 -1.45 -5.77 -8.59
C LEU A 294 -1.30 -4.26 -8.82
N ASP A 295 -1.75 -3.74 -9.97
CA ASP A 295 -1.62 -2.32 -10.31
C ASP A 295 -2.34 -1.41 -9.31
N THR A 296 -3.46 -1.88 -8.73
CA THR A 296 -4.24 -1.12 -7.75
C THR A 296 -3.84 -1.36 -6.29
N THR A 297 -3.39 -2.57 -5.96
CA THR A 297 -3.20 -3.00 -4.57
C THR A 297 -1.79 -2.78 -4.03
N VAL A 298 -0.76 -2.87 -4.88
CA VAL A 298 0.65 -2.85 -4.44
C VAL A 298 1.25 -1.43 -4.38
N ALA A 299 0.62 -0.45 -5.04
CA ALA A 299 1.13 0.92 -5.11
C ALA A 299 1.40 1.56 -3.72
N PRO A 300 0.53 1.42 -2.70
CA PRO A 300 0.83 1.93 -1.36
C PRO A 300 2.07 1.28 -0.73
N LEU A 301 2.24 -0.03 -0.90
CA LEU A 301 3.41 -0.75 -0.38
C LEU A 301 4.71 -0.28 -1.02
N LEU A 302 4.73 -0.12 -2.35
CA LEU A 302 5.92 0.39 -3.05
C LEU A 302 6.25 1.82 -2.64
N THR A 303 5.24 2.67 -2.49
CA THR A 303 5.43 4.05 -2.03
C THR A 303 6.03 4.08 -0.63
N LEU A 304 5.60 3.18 0.25
CA LEU A 304 6.13 3.07 1.61
C LEU A 304 7.59 2.61 1.60
N ILE A 305 7.92 1.59 0.78
CA ILE A 305 9.30 1.09 0.63
C ILE A 305 10.23 2.20 0.12
N ARG A 306 9.82 2.94 -0.91
CA ARG A 306 10.58 4.08 -1.46
C ARG A 306 10.83 5.16 -0.41
N ARG A 307 9.77 5.59 0.29
CA ARG A 307 9.87 6.60 1.36
C ARG A 307 10.79 6.15 2.49
N ILE A 308 10.72 4.88 2.90
CA ILE A 308 11.62 4.34 3.94
C ILE A 308 13.06 4.27 3.44
N TYR A 309 13.31 3.95 2.18
CA TYR A 309 14.66 3.92 1.61
C TYR A 309 15.34 5.30 1.66
N GLU A 310 14.63 6.38 1.33
CA GLU A 310 15.16 7.75 1.41
C GLU A 310 15.54 8.15 2.85
N LEU A 311 14.83 7.62 3.85
CA LEU A 311 15.07 7.87 5.28
C LEU A 311 16.08 6.89 5.91
N ALA A 312 16.43 5.82 5.21
CA ALA A 312 17.18 4.71 5.78
C ALA A 312 18.67 5.05 6.00
N PRO A 313 19.27 4.61 7.12
CA PRO A 313 20.72 4.62 7.28
C PRO A 313 21.40 3.80 6.19
N THR A 314 22.65 4.15 5.85
CA THR A 314 23.42 3.51 4.77
C THR A 314 23.50 1.98 4.90
N ALA A 315 23.57 1.44 6.12
CA ALA A 315 23.55 -0.01 6.37
C ALA A 315 22.22 -0.67 5.95
N VAL A 316 21.09 0.00 6.19
CA VAL A 316 19.76 -0.50 5.82
C VAL A 316 19.51 -0.32 4.32
N GLN A 317 19.95 0.80 3.73
CA GLN A 317 19.92 1.02 2.27
C GLN A 317 20.62 -0.11 1.52
N LYS A 318 21.86 -0.45 1.92
CA LYS A 318 22.60 -1.58 1.34
C LYS A 318 21.87 -2.91 1.49
N SER A 319 21.19 -3.14 2.61
CA SER A 319 20.40 -4.36 2.81
C SER A 319 19.18 -4.41 1.88
N MET A 320 18.51 -3.27 1.66
CA MET A 320 17.39 -3.17 0.72
C MET A 320 17.86 -3.37 -0.73
N GLU A 321 18.97 -2.73 -1.11
CA GLU A 321 19.63 -2.91 -2.41
C GLU A 321 19.95 -4.38 -2.68
N GLN A 322 20.53 -5.09 -1.71
CA GLN A 322 20.85 -6.51 -1.85
C GLN A 322 19.63 -7.42 -2.01
N GLN A 323 18.45 -7.02 -1.50
CA GLN A 323 17.22 -7.81 -1.58
C GLN A 323 16.39 -7.49 -2.84
N ILE A 324 16.47 -6.27 -3.36
CA ILE A 324 15.62 -5.78 -4.46
C ILE A 324 16.36 -5.72 -5.80
N LEU A 325 17.65 -5.34 -5.81
CA LEU A 325 18.42 -5.21 -7.05
C LEU A 325 18.99 -6.56 -7.50
N PRO A 326 19.26 -6.72 -8.81
CA PRO A 326 19.81 -7.96 -9.33
C PRO A 326 21.18 -8.32 -8.78
N THR A 327 21.28 -9.50 -8.16
CA THR A 327 22.55 -10.00 -7.63
C THR A 327 23.46 -10.51 -8.75
N PRO A 328 24.79 -10.63 -8.54
CA PRO A 328 25.69 -11.21 -9.54
C PRO A 328 25.29 -12.62 -9.99
N ALA A 329 24.67 -13.41 -9.10
CA ALA A 329 24.18 -14.76 -9.41
C ALA A 329 22.97 -14.76 -10.36
N GLU A 330 22.16 -13.69 -10.37
CA GLU A 330 21.03 -13.57 -11.30
C GLU A 330 21.49 -13.34 -12.74
N ARG A 331 22.69 -12.79 -12.92
CA ARG A 331 23.31 -12.60 -14.25
C ARG A 331 23.88 -13.89 -14.85
N ASP A 332 23.72 -15.04 -14.18
CA ASP A 332 24.01 -16.34 -14.81
C ASP A 332 23.00 -16.68 -15.94
N LYS A 333 21.82 -16.05 -15.91
CA LYS A 333 20.80 -16.10 -16.96
C LYS A 333 20.48 -14.66 -17.44
N PRO A 334 19.79 -14.49 -18.57
CA PRO A 334 19.26 -13.17 -18.94
C PRO A 334 18.38 -12.60 -17.81
N LEU A 335 18.57 -11.32 -17.51
CA LEU A 335 17.81 -10.62 -16.48
C LEU A 335 16.30 -10.69 -16.78
N GLY A 336 15.49 -10.90 -15.74
CA GLY A 336 14.04 -11.09 -15.88
C GLY A 336 13.61 -12.53 -16.16
N LYS A 337 14.52 -13.49 -16.39
CA LYS A 337 14.15 -14.90 -16.65
C LYS A 337 14.18 -15.81 -15.42
N SER A 338 14.56 -15.31 -14.24
CA SER A 338 14.52 -16.09 -13.00
C SER A 338 13.21 -15.89 -12.21
N GLU A 339 12.93 -16.83 -11.30
CA GLU A 339 11.77 -16.80 -10.39
C GLU A 339 12.00 -15.92 -9.13
N THR A 340 13.10 -15.16 -9.11
CA THR A 340 13.48 -14.31 -7.98
C THR A 340 12.71 -12.99 -7.98
N LEU A 341 12.68 -12.31 -6.82
CA LEU A 341 12.02 -11.01 -6.69
C LEU A 341 12.54 -9.97 -7.70
N PRO A 342 13.86 -9.75 -7.85
CA PRO A 342 14.37 -8.77 -8.81
C PRO A 342 13.93 -9.05 -10.24
N SER A 343 14.01 -10.31 -10.71
CA SER A 343 13.56 -10.67 -12.06
C SER A 343 12.06 -10.46 -12.28
N ARG A 344 11.23 -10.74 -11.27
CA ARG A 344 9.78 -10.44 -11.35
C ARG A 344 9.52 -8.93 -11.42
N LEU A 345 10.23 -8.14 -10.61
CA LEU A 345 10.14 -6.68 -10.67
C LEU A 345 10.55 -6.15 -12.05
N LEU A 346 11.63 -6.68 -12.65
CA LEU A 346 12.07 -6.33 -14.00
C LEU A 346 11.05 -6.72 -15.09
N ASN A 347 10.41 -7.88 -14.99
CA ASN A 347 9.34 -8.24 -15.93
C ASN A 347 8.13 -7.31 -15.79
N LEU A 348 7.82 -6.85 -14.58
CA LEU A 348 6.72 -5.91 -14.36
C LEU A 348 7.02 -4.51 -14.90
N THR A 349 8.28 -4.13 -15.10
CA THR A 349 8.60 -2.85 -15.79
C THR A 349 8.37 -2.92 -17.30
N THR A 350 8.21 -4.11 -17.88
CA THR A 350 7.90 -4.28 -19.30
C THR A 350 6.45 -4.74 -19.55
N ASN A 351 5.70 -5.04 -18.50
CA ASN A 351 4.31 -5.48 -18.61
C ASN A 351 3.38 -4.32 -19.05
N ALA A 352 2.62 -4.53 -20.12
CA ALA A 352 1.67 -3.56 -20.65
C ALA A 352 0.38 -3.44 -19.81
N LEU A 353 0.06 -4.47 -19.01
CA LEU A 353 -1.18 -4.53 -18.21
C LEU A 353 -1.09 -3.71 -16.92
N THR A 354 0.11 -3.28 -16.49
CA THR A 354 0.35 -2.63 -15.21
C THR A 354 1.09 -1.29 -15.38
N PRO A 355 0.49 -0.30 -16.05
CA PRO A 355 1.18 0.93 -16.45
C PRO A 355 1.60 1.78 -15.24
N THR A 356 0.81 1.80 -14.15
CA THR A 356 1.14 2.61 -12.96
C THR A 356 2.22 1.94 -12.12
N LEU A 357 2.17 0.61 -12.00
CA LEU A 357 3.17 -0.19 -11.33
C LEU A 357 4.52 -0.13 -12.05
N ARG A 358 4.54 -0.20 -13.39
CA ARG A 358 5.74 -0.08 -14.22
C ARG A 358 6.54 1.18 -13.88
N GLY A 359 5.88 2.33 -13.86
CA GLY A 359 6.52 3.62 -13.54
C GLY A 359 7.03 3.65 -12.10
N SER A 360 6.23 3.13 -11.17
CA SER A 360 6.58 3.10 -9.73
C SER A 360 7.76 2.18 -9.41
N ILE A 361 7.81 0.98 -10.01
CA ILE A 361 8.93 0.04 -9.85
C ILE A 361 10.20 0.62 -10.48
N SER A 362 10.11 1.18 -11.69
CA SER A 362 11.28 1.77 -12.35
C SER A 362 11.85 2.95 -11.56
N SER A 363 10.97 3.79 -10.99
CA SER A 363 11.36 4.88 -10.09
C SER A 363 12.04 4.35 -8.81
N MET A 364 11.51 3.28 -8.22
CA MET A 364 12.11 2.63 -7.05
C MET A 364 13.51 2.08 -7.38
N LEU A 365 13.68 1.39 -8.50
CA LEU A 365 14.98 0.84 -8.91
C LEU A 365 16.01 1.94 -9.21
N PHE A 366 15.56 3.09 -9.72
CA PHE A 366 16.41 4.26 -9.92
C PHE A 366 16.81 4.93 -8.59
N GLU A 367 15.88 5.04 -7.64
CA GLU A 367 16.17 5.52 -6.27
C GLU A 367 17.16 4.61 -5.54
N LEU A 368 16.97 3.30 -5.64
CA LEU A 368 17.89 2.28 -5.12
C LEU A 368 19.27 2.32 -5.79
N SER A 369 19.37 2.91 -6.97
CA SER A 369 20.62 3.16 -7.68
C SER A 369 21.16 4.57 -7.43
N HIS A 370 20.81 5.15 -6.28
CA HIS A 370 21.22 6.48 -5.82
C HIS A 370 20.88 7.62 -6.78
N LYS A 371 19.83 7.46 -7.59
CA LYS A 371 19.42 8.43 -8.62
C LYS A 371 20.53 8.73 -9.63
N ASP A 372 21.45 7.78 -9.82
CA ASP A 372 22.52 7.84 -10.81
C ASP A 372 22.21 6.93 -12.00
N ALA A 373 22.26 7.50 -13.21
CA ALA A 373 21.92 6.77 -14.43
C ALA A 373 22.95 5.67 -14.76
N ALA A 374 24.23 5.89 -14.45
CA ALA A 374 25.27 4.89 -14.73
C ALA A 374 25.10 3.67 -13.83
N THR A 375 24.96 3.90 -12.52
CA THR A 375 24.69 2.85 -11.53
C THR A 375 23.37 2.13 -11.82
N PHE A 376 22.34 2.85 -12.24
CA PHE A 376 21.06 2.26 -12.62
C PHE A 376 21.17 1.31 -13.81
N VAL A 377 21.84 1.72 -14.90
CA VAL A 377 22.06 0.85 -16.06
C VAL A 377 22.93 -0.35 -15.68
N GLN A 378 23.96 -0.16 -14.86
CA GLN A 378 24.81 -1.25 -14.38
C GLN A 378 24.02 -2.29 -13.59
N ASN A 379 23.08 -1.87 -12.74
CA ASN A 379 22.29 -2.75 -11.88
C ASN A 379 21.18 -3.48 -12.64
N VAL A 380 20.45 -2.78 -13.50
CA VAL A 380 19.20 -3.25 -14.12
C VAL A 380 19.37 -3.70 -15.57
N GLY A 381 20.47 -3.32 -16.23
CA GLY A 381 20.72 -3.56 -17.63
C GLY A 381 20.10 -2.50 -18.55
N TYR A 382 20.73 -2.25 -19.70
CA TYR A 382 20.34 -1.18 -20.61
C TYR A 382 18.92 -1.35 -21.17
N GLY A 383 18.53 -2.58 -21.50
CA GLY A 383 17.20 -2.86 -22.06
C GLY A 383 16.05 -2.43 -21.14
N PHE A 384 16.19 -2.67 -19.83
CA PHE A 384 15.19 -2.27 -18.84
C PHE A 384 15.31 -0.81 -18.41
N ALA A 385 16.52 -0.24 -18.41
CA ALA A 385 16.77 1.13 -17.97
C ALA A 385 16.40 2.20 -19.02
N SER A 386 16.64 1.94 -20.31
CA SER A 386 16.52 2.92 -21.39
C SER A 386 15.13 3.56 -21.50
N GLY A 387 14.07 2.76 -21.42
CA GLY A 387 12.69 3.27 -21.49
C GLY A 387 12.33 4.20 -20.33
N PHE A 388 12.83 3.91 -19.13
CA PHE A 388 12.62 4.78 -17.96
C PHE A 388 13.42 6.08 -18.05
N LEU A 389 14.71 6.01 -18.43
CA LEU A 389 15.56 7.20 -18.55
C LEU A 389 15.03 8.16 -19.63
N MET A 390 14.61 7.62 -20.78
CA MET A 390 14.04 8.41 -21.87
C MET A 390 12.71 9.06 -21.46
N SER A 391 11.81 8.33 -20.79
CA SER A 391 10.52 8.89 -20.36
C SER A 391 10.65 9.95 -19.25
N ASN A 392 11.73 9.94 -18.47
CA ASN A 392 12.00 10.92 -17.42
C ASN A 392 12.98 12.03 -17.85
N ASN A 393 13.33 12.12 -19.14
CA ASN A 393 14.30 13.08 -19.69
C ASN A 393 15.68 13.05 -19.00
N ILE A 394 16.12 11.89 -18.54
CA ILE A 394 17.44 11.71 -17.92
C ILE A 394 18.42 11.33 -19.03
N PRO A 395 19.52 12.08 -19.22
CA PRO A 395 20.49 11.79 -20.27
C PRO A 395 21.20 10.46 -20.00
N MET A 396 21.40 9.69 -21.05
CA MET A 396 22.15 8.44 -20.98
C MET A 396 23.64 8.75 -20.75
N PRO A 397 24.31 8.10 -19.78
CA PRO A 397 25.74 8.30 -19.58
C PRO A 397 26.55 7.94 -20.83
N GLU A 398 27.50 8.80 -21.22
CA GLU A 398 28.35 8.59 -22.40
C GLU A 398 29.21 7.33 -22.29
N GLU A 399 29.63 6.95 -21.09
CA GLU A 399 30.42 5.74 -20.83
C GLU A 399 29.64 4.47 -21.14
N VAL A 400 28.35 4.46 -20.79
CA VAL A 400 27.41 3.38 -21.14
C VAL A 400 27.18 3.41 -22.65
N MET A 401 26.92 4.57 -23.26
CA MET A 401 26.75 4.67 -24.71
C MET A 401 27.98 4.17 -25.49
N ARG A 402 29.19 4.47 -25.02
CA ARG A 402 30.45 4.01 -25.64
C ARG A 402 30.70 2.52 -25.42
N ALA A 403 30.39 1.98 -24.24
CA ALA A 403 30.50 0.55 -23.97
C ALA A 403 29.46 -0.29 -24.73
N HIS A 404 28.40 0.34 -25.23
CA HIS A 404 27.28 -0.32 -25.93
C HIS A 404 27.26 -0.01 -27.44
N ASP A 405 28.28 0.67 -27.97
CA ASP A 405 28.43 0.95 -29.40
C ASP A 405 29.03 -0.27 -30.12
N PRO A 406 28.30 -0.90 -31.08
CA PRO A 406 28.80 -2.07 -31.81
C PRO A 406 30.03 -1.79 -32.68
N SER A 407 30.38 -0.52 -32.92
CA SER A 407 31.56 -0.11 -33.71
C SER A 407 32.87 -0.02 -32.90
N GLY A 408 32.81 -0.20 -31.57
CA GLY A 408 33.93 -0.01 -30.64
C GLY A 408 34.48 -1.28 -29.97
N ALA A 409 34.34 -2.46 -30.60
CA ALA A 409 34.66 -3.76 -30.01
C ALA A 409 36.14 -3.96 -29.57
N ASP A 410 37.07 -3.07 -29.95
CA ASP A 410 38.49 -3.16 -29.58
C ASP A 410 38.87 -2.39 -28.29
N GLY A 411 37.92 -1.72 -27.62
CA GLY A 411 38.24 -0.75 -26.55
C GLY A 411 37.94 -1.15 -25.10
N ALA A 412 37.23 -2.25 -24.83
CA ALA A 412 36.76 -2.57 -23.48
C ALA A 412 37.78 -3.38 -22.65
N GLN A 413 39.01 -2.86 -22.52
CA GLN A 413 39.94 -3.28 -21.46
C GLN A 413 40.23 -2.10 -20.54
N GLY A 414 39.31 -1.82 -19.61
CA GLY A 414 39.59 -0.84 -18.56
C GLY A 414 38.38 -0.35 -17.81
N ALA A 415 37.96 -1.09 -16.78
CA ALA A 415 37.66 -0.60 -15.42
C ALA A 415 36.73 -1.58 -14.68
N GLY A 416 37.32 -2.49 -13.90
CA GLY A 416 36.60 -3.34 -12.94
C GLY A 416 37.00 -4.81 -13.02
N VAL A 417 37.38 -5.39 -11.88
CA VAL A 417 37.84 -6.80 -11.70
C VAL A 417 36.65 -7.80 -11.81
N GLY A 418 35.73 -7.58 -12.75
CA GLY A 418 34.49 -8.34 -12.89
C GLY A 418 34.41 -9.06 -14.23
N ILE A 419 33.65 -10.17 -14.27
CA ILE A 419 33.31 -10.84 -15.52
C ILE A 419 32.47 -9.88 -16.39
N PRO A 420 32.81 -9.68 -17.68
CA PRO A 420 32.05 -8.79 -18.56
C PRO A 420 30.61 -9.28 -18.78
N VAL A 421 29.68 -8.34 -18.92
CA VAL A 421 28.22 -8.55 -18.96
C VAL A 421 27.68 -8.10 -20.31
N ASN A 422 26.79 -8.89 -20.91
CA ASN A 422 26.10 -8.54 -22.14
C ASN A 422 25.14 -7.36 -21.90
N PRO A 423 25.30 -6.26 -22.65
CA PRO A 423 24.50 -5.05 -22.46
C PRO A 423 23.00 -5.23 -22.74
N ILE A 424 22.64 -6.17 -23.62
CA ILE A 424 21.26 -6.41 -24.07
C ILE A 424 20.53 -7.32 -23.07
N THR A 425 21.15 -8.45 -22.72
CA THR A 425 20.52 -9.49 -21.88
C THR A 425 20.78 -9.27 -20.38
N GLY A 426 21.80 -8.49 -20.02
CA GLY A 426 22.31 -8.36 -18.66
C GLY A 426 22.96 -9.63 -18.11
N GLN A 427 23.16 -10.65 -18.96
CA GLN A 427 23.80 -11.92 -18.62
C GLN A 427 25.32 -11.78 -18.64
N ARG A 428 26.04 -12.52 -17.80
CA ARG A 428 27.50 -12.59 -17.87
C ARG A 428 27.94 -13.34 -19.14
N LEU A 429 28.91 -12.78 -19.86
CA LEU A 429 29.41 -13.33 -21.12
C LEU A 429 29.99 -14.76 -20.97
N ASP A 430 30.51 -15.11 -19.80
CA ASP A 430 31.05 -16.45 -19.53
C ASP A 430 29.99 -17.55 -19.35
N LYS A 431 28.72 -17.15 -19.17
CA LYS A 431 27.57 -18.03 -18.99
C LYS A 431 26.63 -18.01 -20.18
N GLU A 432 26.86 -17.16 -21.17
CA GLU A 432 26.11 -17.20 -22.41
C GLU A 432 26.41 -18.51 -23.11
N GLU A 433 25.35 -19.17 -23.57
CA GLU A 433 25.52 -20.31 -24.46
C GLU A 433 26.18 -19.76 -25.72
N VAL A 434 27.43 -20.17 -25.95
CA VAL A 434 28.06 -19.99 -27.25
C VAL A 434 27.20 -20.78 -28.20
N VAL A 435 26.33 -20.09 -28.92
CA VAL A 435 25.68 -20.66 -30.07
C VAL A 435 26.83 -20.98 -31.02
N ASP A 436 27.20 -22.26 -31.09
CA ASP A 436 27.96 -22.77 -32.22
C ASP A 436 27.05 -22.57 -33.43
N GLU A 437 27.07 -21.35 -33.96
CA GLU A 437 26.56 -21.05 -35.27
C GLU A 437 27.39 -21.94 -36.19
N THR A 438 26.80 -23.07 -36.58
CA THR A 438 27.32 -23.83 -37.72
C THR A 438 27.55 -22.81 -38.82
N PRO A 439 28.79 -22.62 -39.30
CA PRO A 439 29.09 -21.55 -40.23
C PRO A 439 28.13 -21.68 -41.40
N MET A 440 27.23 -20.70 -41.53
CA MET A 440 26.20 -20.73 -42.55
C MET A 440 26.83 -20.98 -43.90
N THR A 441 26.23 -21.86 -44.68
CA THR A 441 26.64 -22.08 -46.07
C THR A 441 26.47 -20.77 -46.85
N GLN A 442 27.23 -20.60 -47.95
CA GLN A 442 27.15 -19.39 -48.78
C GLN A 442 25.70 -19.10 -49.23
N GLU A 443 24.95 -20.14 -49.55
CA GLU A 443 23.53 -20.07 -49.95
C GLU A 443 22.61 -19.63 -48.81
N GLU A 444 22.87 -20.03 -47.56
CA GLU A 444 22.11 -19.57 -46.39
C GLU A 444 22.41 -18.10 -46.07
N LYS A 445 23.67 -17.68 -46.22
CA LYS A 445 24.06 -16.27 -46.07
C LYS A 445 23.37 -15.39 -47.10
N GLU A 446 23.28 -15.83 -48.35
CA GLU A 446 22.59 -15.10 -49.41
C GLU A 446 21.09 -15.00 -49.12
N ARG A 447 20.44 -16.08 -48.67
CA ARG A 447 19.02 -16.05 -48.28
C ARG A 447 18.75 -15.17 -47.06
N GLU A 448 19.63 -15.16 -46.06
CA GLU A 448 19.49 -14.26 -44.91
C GLU A 448 19.73 -12.80 -45.32
N ALA A 449 20.69 -12.54 -46.22
CA ALA A 449 20.91 -11.21 -46.78
C ALA A 449 19.69 -10.71 -47.56
N GLU A 450 19.04 -11.56 -48.37
CA GLU A 450 17.78 -11.23 -49.04
C GLU A 450 16.65 -10.95 -48.05
N ARG A 451 16.52 -11.77 -47.00
CA ARG A 451 15.52 -11.54 -45.94
C ARG A 451 15.74 -10.20 -45.24
N LEU A 452 16.99 -9.90 -44.88
CA LEU A 452 17.37 -8.64 -44.25
C LEU A 452 17.09 -7.46 -45.19
N PHE A 453 17.43 -7.58 -46.49
CA PHE A 453 17.14 -6.57 -47.50
C PHE A 453 15.64 -6.23 -47.55
N VAL A 454 14.77 -7.25 -47.60
CA VAL A 454 13.31 -7.06 -47.60
C VAL A 454 12.82 -6.43 -46.28
N LEU A 455 13.41 -6.78 -45.14
CA LEU A 455 13.11 -6.17 -43.84
C LEU A 455 13.47 -4.69 -43.82
N PHE A 456 14.65 -4.31 -44.35
CA PHE A 456 15.07 -2.91 -44.46
C PHE A 456 14.18 -2.12 -45.42
N GLU A 457 13.78 -2.68 -46.57
CA GLU A 457 12.85 -2.01 -47.48
C GLU A 457 11.46 -1.82 -46.86
N ARG A 458 10.95 -2.82 -46.13
CA ARG A 458 9.67 -2.69 -45.41
C ARG A 458 9.74 -1.64 -44.32
N LEU A 459 10.86 -1.55 -43.61
CA LEU A 459 11.06 -0.57 -42.55
C LEU A 459 11.26 0.86 -43.11
N LYS A 460 11.86 0.99 -44.29
CA LYS A 460 11.92 2.24 -45.07
C LYS A 460 10.51 2.65 -45.56
N ALA A 461 9.69 1.69 -45.98
CA ALA A 461 8.33 1.92 -46.45
C ALA A 461 7.34 2.31 -45.33
N THR A 462 7.57 1.90 -44.08
CA THR A 462 6.74 2.33 -42.94
C THR A 462 7.02 3.77 -42.48
N GLY A 463 8.10 4.41 -42.95
CA GLY A 463 8.37 5.84 -42.77
C GLY A 463 8.70 6.28 -41.34
N VAL A 464 8.98 5.34 -40.43
CA VAL A 464 9.23 5.62 -38.99
C VAL A 464 10.71 5.96 -38.71
N MET A 465 11.65 5.55 -39.56
CA MET A 465 13.07 5.94 -39.50
C MET A 465 13.67 5.99 -40.92
N ASP A 466 14.55 6.95 -41.17
CA ASP A 466 15.30 7.08 -42.42
C ASP A 466 16.58 6.22 -42.35
N VAL A 467 16.41 4.90 -42.47
CA VAL A 467 17.51 3.94 -42.38
C VAL A 467 18.12 3.75 -43.77
N VAL A 468 19.38 4.17 -43.93
CA VAL A 468 20.16 3.90 -45.14
C VAL A 468 20.45 2.41 -45.18
N ASN A 469 20.02 1.72 -46.24
CA ASN A 469 20.29 0.30 -46.39
C ASN A 469 21.81 0.08 -46.44
N PRO A 470 22.40 -0.78 -45.59
CA PRO A 470 23.84 -1.02 -45.58
C PRO A 470 24.38 -1.50 -46.94
N VAL A 471 23.55 -2.13 -47.78
CA VAL A 471 23.89 -2.47 -49.17
C VAL A 471 23.98 -1.22 -50.05
N GLU A 472 23.06 -0.26 -49.91
CA GLU A 472 23.14 1.04 -50.60
C GLU A 472 24.37 1.85 -50.14
N ALA A 473 24.71 1.78 -48.86
CA ALA A 473 25.92 2.42 -48.32
C ALA A 473 27.20 1.78 -48.87
N ALA A 474 27.28 0.45 -48.91
CA ALA A 474 28.41 -0.28 -49.48
C ALA A 474 28.56 -0.07 -51.01
N TYR A 475 27.45 0.10 -51.73
CA TYR A 475 27.44 0.45 -53.15
C TYR A 475 27.95 1.88 -53.38
N ARG A 476 27.60 2.83 -52.49
CA ARG A 476 28.13 4.22 -52.52
C ARG A 476 29.60 4.31 -52.13
N GLU A 477 30.08 3.43 -51.24
CA GLU A 477 31.48 3.35 -50.82
C GLU A 477 32.38 2.59 -51.81
N GLY A 478 31.82 2.02 -52.88
CA GLY A 478 32.58 1.33 -53.92
C GLY A 478 33.19 -0.01 -53.48
N ARG A 479 32.64 -0.65 -52.45
CA ARG A 479 33.13 -1.93 -51.88
C ARG A 479 32.51 -3.18 -52.53
N ILE A 480 31.69 -3.02 -53.57
CA ILE A 480 31.00 -4.10 -54.26
C ILE A 480 31.55 -4.16 -55.70
N GLN A 481 32.15 -5.29 -56.06
CA GLN A 481 32.55 -5.61 -57.43
C GLN A 481 31.55 -6.64 -57.97
N GLU A 482 30.84 -6.30 -59.04
CA GLU A 482 30.00 -7.28 -59.76
C GLU A 482 30.92 -8.36 -60.34
N LEU A 483 30.72 -9.62 -59.93
CA LEU A 483 31.38 -10.76 -60.55
C LEU A 483 30.81 -10.91 -61.96
N SER A 484 31.69 -10.98 -62.96
CA SER A 484 31.31 -11.25 -64.35
C SER A 484 30.78 -12.67 -64.50
N ASP A 485 29.69 -12.84 -65.27
CA ASP A 485 28.96 -14.10 -65.55
C ASP A 485 29.78 -15.26 -66.17
N ASP A 486 31.11 -15.15 -66.28
CA ASP A 486 31.97 -16.15 -66.92
C ASP A 486 32.75 -17.06 -65.94
N GLU A 487 32.44 -17.03 -64.63
CA GLU A 487 32.99 -17.99 -63.65
C GLU A 487 31.88 -18.70 -62.84
N ALA A 488 31.07 -19.51 -63.55
CA ALA A 488 30.17 -20.50 -62.95
C ALA A 488 30.61 -21.94 -63.28
#